data_AF-A0A947LB27-F1
#
_entry.id   AF-A0A947LB27-F1
#
_cell.length_a   1.000
_cell.length_b   1.000
_cell.length_c   1.000
_cell.angle_alpha   90.00
_cell.angle_beta   90.00
_cell.angle_gamma   90.00
#
_symmetry.space_group_name_H-M   'P 1'
#
loop_
_entity.id
_entity.type
_entity.pdbx_description
1 polymer ?
#
loop_
_entity_poly.entity_id
_entity_poly.type
_entity_poly.pdbx_seq_one_letter_code
_entity_poly.pdbx_strand_id
1 'polypeptide(L)'
;MTPSQIIVLATPVFFVLIALEFAWGYARQRKAAGHNTYRLSDAINSISLGMLSQLSAVFTRVLRVGIYTAVFSTVALYPHLEFWNTWYGWVLALLFYDFCYYWLHRAGHECALFWAAHVVHHQSQDYNLSTALRQTSSGALVGWVFYVPMAVAGVPPAIFAVVALIDLLYQFWVHTEHVPKLGWFDRVFCSPSNHRVHHAVNDHYLDKNYGGLLIVWDRLFGSFREEDEKCVYGTRSPLQSWDPLWANTEVYWALLKDSWHAKSWADKFRIWFKPPGWRPAELAQRFPKPGFELAAVKTYNPPASLGVRWFAALQFVVLLGGVSVFLWESHNMNGTQSAIWVGGLSLGLWAVGAVLQGRLSMLEVLFLEAAMLATATSSLGQLELYALFKPMALSIAIVFVAYRAYQKRAGAEFLSLFDKLLVAALVASLAGDVFLLYPGQFIPGLASFLVAHLFFLALFRQGVGWFPDRRALLLTLGAGCAMYVFLWSGLTTPLLKVACGVYMVAIGLMTAQAIGRATVLRDKASVGVAVGACFFMLSDSLLATHRFVLPLPLASLWVLGTYYTAQLLLVHHARPPQARG
;
A
#
# COMPACT_ATOMS: atom_id res chain seq x y z
N MET A 1 -4.89 26.29 -11.84
CA MET A 1 -5.38 25.08 -11.13
C MET A 1 -4.69 23.87 -11.75
N THR A 2 -4.07 23.00 -10.94
CA THR A 2 -3.43 21.78 -11.41
C THR A 2 -4.44 20.64 -11.56
N PRO A 3 -4.16 19.58 -12.35
CA PRO A 3 -5.03 18.40 -12.40
C PRO A 3 -5.28 17.75 -11.03
N SER A 4 -4.28 17.71 -10.14
CA SER A 4 -4.44 17.23 -8.77
C SER A 4 -5.48 18.05 -8.00
N GLN A 5 -5.48 19.39 -8.15
CA GLN A 5 -6.48 20.26 -7.55
C GLN A 5 -7.89 20.04 -8.14
N ILE A 6 -8.01 19.79 -9.45
CA ILE A 6 -9.30 19.44 -10.07
C ILE A 6 -9.89 18.18 -9.41
N ILE A 7 -9.07 17.16 -9.16
CA ILE A 7 -9.52 15.92 -8.52
C ILE A 7 -9.98 16.15 -7.08
N VAL A 8 -9.28 16.99 -6.31
CA VAL A 8 -9.71 17.39 -4.96
C VAL A 8 -11.09 18.07 -5.02
N LEU A 9 -11.34 18.95 -5.98
CA LEU A 9 -12.64 19.61 -6.16
C LEU A 9 -13.75 18.68 -6.65
N ALA A 10 -13.43 17.64 -7.43
CA ALA A 10 -14.38 16.64 -7.88
C ALA A 10 -14.75 15.63 -6.77
N THR A 11 -13.86 15.42 -5.79
CA THR A 11 -13.99 14.41 -4.74
C THR A 11 -15.33 14.51 -3.97
N PRO A 12 -15.80 15.69 -3.49
CA PRO A 12 -17.09 15.82 -2.83
C PRO A 12 -18.27 15.33 -3.67
N VAL A 13 -18.24 15.54 -5.00
CA VAL A 13 -19.32 15.10 -5.90
C VAL A 13 -19.39 13.58 -5.92
N PHE A 14 -18.26 12.88 -6.03
CA PHE A 14 -18.22 11.42 -5.97
C PHE A 14 -18.78 10.89 -4.65
N PHE A 15 -18.42 11.51 -3.51
CA PHE A 15 -18.94 11.09 -2.21
C PHE A 15 -20.44 11.33 -2.03
N VAL A 16 -20.98 12.44 -2.57
CA VAL A 16 -22.43 12.67 -2.59
C VAL A 16 -23.13 11.59 -3.40
N LEU A 17 -22.62 11.26 -4.59
CA LEU A 17 -23.22 10.22 -5.44
C LEU A 17 -23.14 8.82 -4.78
N ILE A 18 -22.02 8.48 -4.16
CA ILE A 18 -21.87 7.24 -3.36
C ILE A 18 -22.87 7.21 -2.19
N ALA A 19 -23.03 8.33 -1.48
CA ALA A 19 -23.97 8.40 -0.36
C ALA A 19 -25.44 8.25 -0.83
N LEU A 20 -25.78 8.84 -1.99
CA LEU A 20 -27.10 8.69 -2.60
C LEU A 20 -27.34 7.25 -3.05
N GLU A 21 -26.37 6.60 -3.69
CA GLU A 21 -26.47 5.20 -4.09
C GLU A 21 -26.63 4.29 -2.86
N PHE A 22 -25.82 4.50 -1.83
CA PHE A 22 -25.92 3.77 -0.57
C PHE A 22 -27.30 3.93 0.09
N ALA A 23 -27.82 5.16 0.17
CA ALA A 23 -29.14 5.44 0.74
C ALA A 23 -30.26 4.78 -0.07
N TRP A 24 -30.16 4.80 -1.40
CA TRP A 24 -31.08 4.13 -2.31
C TRP A 24 -31.07 2.60 -2.12
N GLY A 25 -29.90 1.98 -2.13
CA GLY A 25 -29.72 0.54 -1.91
C GLY A 25 -30.25 0.11 -0.54
N TYR A 26 -29.97 0.90 0.51
CA TYR A 26 -30.50 0.68 1.86
C TYR A 26 -32.03 0.76 1.93
N ALA A 27 -32.63 1.77 1.27
CA ALA A 27 -34.08 1.92 1.21
C ALA A 27 -34.76 0.74 0.48
N ARG A 28 -34.16 0.24 -0.61
CA ARG A 28 -34.64 -0.95 -1.34
C ARG A 28 -34.53 -2.21 -0.50
N GLN A 29 -33.43 -2.40 0.22
CA GLN A 29 -33.24 -3.53 1.13
C GLN A 29 -34.30 -3.56 2.23
N ARG A 30 -34.61 -2.41 2.85
CA ARG A 30 -35.68 -2.30 3.86
C ARG A 30 -37.06 -2.66 3.32
N LYS A 31 -37.32 -2.38 2.04
CA LYS A 31 -38.59 -2.70 1.37
C LYS A 31 -38.61 -4.12 0.77
N ALA A 32 -37.60 -4.95 1.01
CA ALA A 32 -37.41 -6.24 0.35
C ALA A 32 -37.48 -6.19 -1.19
N ALA A 33 -37.21 -5.02 -1.78
CA ALA A 33 -37.29 -4.76 -3.22
C ALA A 33 -35.91 -4.85 -3.91
N GLY A 34 -34.88 -5.29 -3.18
CA GLY A 34 -33.49 -5.37 -3.62
C GLY A 34 -32.52 -5.56 -2.45
N HIS A 35 -31.24 -5.30 -2.67
CA HIS A 35 -30.21 -5.30 -1.62
C HIS A 35 -29.35 -4.04 -1.70
N ASN A 36 -28.64 -3.75 -0.61
CA ASN A 36 -27.56 -2.79 -0.60
C ASN A 36 -26.29 -3.46 -1.16
N THR A 37 -25.56 -2.77 -2.02
CA THR A 37 -24.36 -3.25 -2.73
C THR A 37 -23.08 -2.88 -2.00
N TYR A 38 -23.15 -2.17 -0.87
CA TYR A 38 -21.98 -1.69 -0.15
C TYR A 38 -21.62 -2.56 1.05
N ARG A 39 -20.35 -2.95 1.13
CA ARG A 39 -19.69 -3.41 2.35
C ARG A 39 -18.60 -2.42 2.74
N LEU A 40 -18.59 -2.03 4.02
CA LEU A 40 -17.70 -0.97 4.51
C LEU A 40 -16.22 -1.24 4.19
N SER A 41 -15.74 -2.46 4.43
CA SER A 41 -14.33 -2.81 4.22
C SER A 41 -13.95 -2.77 2.73
N ASP A 42 -14.85 -3.22 1.85
CA ASP A 42 -14.63 -3.18 0.40
C ASP A 42 -14.63 -1.74 -0.11
N ALA A 43 -15.61 -0.93 0.29
CA ALA A 43 -15.69 0.48 -0.10
C ALA A 43 -14.47 1.30 0.38
N ILE A 44 -14.03 1.10 1.63
CA ILE A 44 -12.81 1.71 2.16
C ILE A 44 -11.60 1.28 1.32
N ASN A 45 -11.45 -0.02 1.01
CA ASN A 45 -10.32 -0.51 0.23
C ASN A 45 -10.34 0.00 -1.22
N SER A 46 -11.51 0.01 -1.86
CA SER A 46 -11.71 0.51 -3.22
C SER A 46 -11.33 1.99 -3.34
N ILE A 47 -11.80 2.84 -2.42
CA ILE A 47 -11.41 4.26 -2.42
C ILE A 47 -9.94 4.44 -2.02
N SER A 48 -9.41 3.63 -1.09
CA SER A 48 -7.99 3.66 -0.72
C SER A 48 -7.07 3.37 -1.90
N LEU A 49 -7.46 2.47 -2.81
CA LEU A 49 -6.73 2.21 -4.06
C LEU A 49 -6.78 3.40 -5.01
N GLY A 50 -7.93 4.06 -5.13
CA GLY A 50 -8.04 5.34 -5.83
C GLY A 50 -7.11 6.41 -5.25
N MET A 51 -7.05 6.54 -3.93
CA MET A 51 -6.14 7.44 -3.24
C MET A 51 -4.68 7.12 -3.55
N LEU A 52 -4.26 5.84 -3.47
CA LEU A 52 -2.90 5.42 -3.85
C LEU A 52 -2.59 5.71 -5.32
N SER A 53 -3.56 5.54 -6.22
CA SER A 53 -3.41 5.87 -7.64
C SER A 53 -3.15 7.37 -7.83
N GLN A 54 -3.85 8.25 -7.08
CA GLN A 54 -3.58 9.68 -7.13
C GLN A 54 -2.24 10.08 -6.51
N LEU A 55 -1.83 9.41 -5.43
CA LEU A 55 -0.49 9.59 -4.84
C LEU A 55 0.61 9.21 -5.84
N SER A 56 0.48 8.09 -6.56
CA SER A 56 1.47 7.69 -7.57
C SER A 56 1.46 8.60 -8.80
N ALA A 57 0.29 9.13 -9.18
CA ALA A 57 0.13 10.02 -10.33
C ALA A 57 0.99 11.29 -10.24
N VAL A 58 1.30 11.77 -9.04
CA VAL A 58 2.22 12.91 -8.82
C VAL A 58 3.61 12.64 -9.42
N PHE A 59 4.11 11.41 -9.30
CA PHE A 59 5.42 11.01 -9.82
C PHE A 59 5.36 10.55 -11.28
N THR A 60 4.26 9.93 -11.71
CA THR A 60 4.17 9.35 -13.06
C THR A 60 3.58 10.29 -14.11
N ARG A 61 3.22 11.53 -13.75
CA ARG A 61 2.64 12.50 -14.68
C ARG A 61 3.51 12.77 -15.91
N VAL A 62 4.82 12.77 -15.73
CA VAL A 62 5.80 12.94 -16.82
C VAL A 62 5.68 11.81 -17.85
N LEU A 63 5.38 10.58 -17.42
CA LEU A 63 5.27 9.44 -18.33
C LEU A 63 4.08 9.59 -19.29
N ARG A 64 2.90 9.99 -18.80
CA ARG A 64 1.73 10.13 -19.67
C ARG A 64 1.74 11.45 -20.44
N VAL A 65 1.78 12.59 -19.74
CA VAL A 65 1.62 13.91 -20.39
C VAL A 65 2.94 14.42 -20.95
N GLY A 66 4.06 14.15 -20.27
CA GLY A 66 5.38 14.57 -20.74
C GLY A 66 5.81 13.87 -22.02
N ILE A 67 5.72 12.53 -22.08
CA ILE A 67 6.01 11.76 -23.30
C ILE A 67 5.06 12.17 -24.42
N TYR A 68 3.75 12.28 -24.14
CA TYR A 68 2.77 12.73 -25.12
C TYR A 68 3.14 14.10 -25.71
N THR A 69 3.50 15.06 -24.85
CA THR A 69 3.88 16.42 -25.27
C THR A 69 5.17 16.42 -26.10
N ALA A 70 6.16 15.61 -25.71
CA ALA A 70 7.41 15.48 -26.45
C ALA A 70 7.21 14.87 -27.85
N VAL A 71 6.38 13.84 -27.96
CA VAL A 71 6.00 13.25 -29.26
C VAL A 71 5.26 14.29 -30.10
N PHE A 72 4.25 14.96 -29.52
CA PHE A 72 3.50 16.01 -30.21
C PHE A 72 4.41 17.12 -30.72
N SER A 73 5.36 17.61 -29.92
CA SER A 73 6.24 18.71 -30.32
C SER A 73 7.28 18.34 -31.38
N THR A 74 7.51 17.05 -31.62
CA THR A 74 8.59 16.58 -32.51
C THR A 74 8.09 15.96 -33.81
N VAL A 75 6.99 15.19 -33.75
CA VAL A 75 6.52 14.36 -34.88
C VAL A 75 5.03 14.51 -35.18
N ALA A 76 4.33 15.49 -34.60
CA ALA A 76 2.93 15.73 -34.93
C ALA A 76 2.76 16.07 -36.42
N LEU A 77 1.89 15.30 -37.09
CA LEU A 77 1.59 15.43 -38.51
C LEU A 77 0.60 16.57 -38.80
N TYR A 78 -0.33 16.84 -37.87
CA TYR A 78 -1.37 17.86 -38.04
C TYR A 78 -1.61 18.69 -36.75
N PRO A 79 -0.63 19.49 -36.29
CA PRO A 79 -0.73 20.26 -35.04
C PRO A 79 -1.53 21.58 -35.19
N HIS A 80 -2.57 21.61 -36.04
CA HIS A 80 -3.34 22.82 -36.32
C HIS A 80 -4.38 23.11 -35.23
N LEU A 81 -4.04 24.02 -34.32
CA LEU A 81 -4.92 24.41 -33.21
C LEU A 81 -6.30 24.93 -33.66
N GLU A 82 -6.38 25.61 -34.80
CA GLU A 82 -7.64 26.14 -35.33
C GLU A 82 -8.64 25.02 -35.65
N PHE A 83 -8.17 23.91 -36.24
CA PHE A 83 -8.99 22.74 -36.53
C PHE A 83 -9.46 22.08 -35.23
N TRP A 84 -8.53 21.79 -34.31
CA TRP A 84 -8.86 21.03 -33.10
C TRP A 84 -9.74 21.80 -32.11
N ASN A 85 -9.75 23.13 -32.15
CA ASN A 85 -10.64 23.96 -31.35
C ASN A 85 -12.07 24.09 -31.92
N THR A 86 -12.33 23.57 -33.12
CA THR A 86 -13.71 23.50 -33.62
C THR A 86 -14.52 22.43 -32.89
N TRP A 87 -15.85 22.54 -32.90
CA TRP A 87 -16.72 21.55 -32.23
C TRP A 87 -16.52 20.13 -32.80
N TYR A 88 -16.31 19.99 -34.11
CA TYR A 88 -16.06 18.68 -34.74
C TYR A 88 -14.63 18.19 -34.49
N GLY A 89 -13.65 19.08 -34.30
CA GLY A 89 -12.31 18.74 -33.83
C GLY A 89 -12.33 18.13 -32.42
N TRP A 90 -13.11 18.73 -31.51
CA TRP A 90 -13.34 18.18 -30.17
C TRP A 90 -14.04 16.82 -30.19
N VAL A 91 -15.09 16.66 -31.01
CA VAL A 91 -15.77 15.37 -31.18
C VAL A 91 -14.81 14.31 -31.73
N LEU A 92 -14.02 14.65 -32.75
CA LEU A 92 -13.02 13.74 -33.31
C LEU A 92 -11.97 13.34 -32.27
N ALA A 93 -11.47 14.30 -31.48
CA ALA A 93 -10.51 14.03 -30.41
C ALA A 93 -11.09 13.10 -29.33
N LEU A 94 -12.36 13.28 -28.96
CA LEU A 94 -13.04 12.41 -27.99
C LEU A 94 -13.25 11.00 -28.54
N LEU A 95 -13.72 10.87 -29.78
CA LEU A 95 -13.89 9.56 -30.42
C LEU A 95 -12.55 8.85 -30.62
N PHE A 96 -11.50 9.57 -30.97
CA PHE A 96 -10.15 9.00 -31.09
C PHE A 96 -9.60 8.57 -29.72
N TYR A 97 -9.85 9.36 -28.67
CA TYR A 97 -9.48 8.97 -27.30
C TYR A 97 -10.19 7.68 -26.89
N ASP A 98 -11.51 7.60 -27.06
CA ASP A 98 -12.31 6.41 -26.70
C ASP A 98 -11.90 5.17 -27.52
N PHE A 99 -11.53 5.35 -28.79
CA PHE A 99 -10.94 4.28 -29.60
C PHE A 99 -9.59 3.80 -29.06
N CYS A 100 -8.68 4.72 -28.70
CA CYS A 100 -7.41 4.38 -28.05
C CYS A 100 -7.64 3.69 -26.70
N TYR A 101 -8.62 4.15 -25.94
CA TYR A 101 -9.03 3.56 -24.67
C TYR A 101 -9.51 2.12 -24.86
N TYR A 102 -10.36 1.85 -25.84
CA TYR A 102 -10.82 0.50 -26.17
C TYR A 102 -9.66 -0.48 -26.35
N TRP A 103 -8.62 -0.12 -27.09
CA TRP A 103 -7.45 -0.98 -27.30
C TRP A 103 -6.58 -1.13 -26.05
N LEU A 104 -6.40 -0.05 -25.28
CA LEU A 104 -5.72 -0.12 -23.98
C LEU A 104 -6.47 -1.06 -23.03
N HIS A 105 -7.80 -0.94 -22.99
CA HIS A 105 -8.65 -1.70 -22.08
C HIS A 105 -8.69 -3.16 -22.49
N ARG A 106 -8.85 -3.46 -23.78
CA ARG A 106 -8.74 -4.82 -24.33
C ARG A 106 -7.38 -5.45 -24.03
N ALA A 107 -6.28 -4.72 -24.23
CA ALA A 107 -4.94 -5.19 -23.86
C ALA A 107 -4.86 -5.48 -22.36
N GLY A 108 -5.53 -4.65 -21.54
CA GLY A 108 -5.73 -4.84 -20.11
C GLY A 108 -6.30 -6.21 -19.75
N HIS A 109 -7.10 -6.85 -20.60
CA HIS A 109 -7.68 -8.17 -20.33
C HIS A 109 -6.99 -9.30 -21.10
N GLU A 110 -6.45 -9.03 -22.29
CA GLU A 110 -5.88 -10.08 -23.16
C GLU A 110 -4.35 -10.24 -23.04
N CYS A 111 -3.67 -9.39 -22.25
CA CYS A 111 -2.22 -9.46 -22.03
C CYS A 111 -1.85 -9.34 -20.55
N ALA A 112 -1.05 -10.29 -20.03
CA ALA A 112 -0.74 -10.40 -18.61
C ALA A 112 -0.08 -9.14 -17.99
N LEU A 113 0.82 -8.46 -18.71
CA LEU A 113 1.46 -7.22 -18.24
C LEU A 113 0.44 -6.08 -18.06
N PHE A 114 -0.44 -5.90 -19.04
CA PHE A 114 -1.48 -4.88 -18.98
C PHE A 114 -2.59 -5.25 -17.99
N TRP A 115 -2.89 -6.54 -17.84
CA TRP A 115 -3.76 -7.05 -16.77
C TRP A 115 -3.19 -6.77 -15.40
N ALA A 116 -1.90 -7.00 -15.15
CA ALA A 116 -1.28 -6.61 -13.89
C ALA A 116 -1.42 -5.10 -13.62
N ALA A 117 -1.49 -4.29 -14.67
CA ALA A 117 -1.71 -2.85 -14.59
C ALA A 117 -3.18 -2.44 -14.50
N HIS A 118 -4.14 -3.36 -14.60
CA HIS A 118 -5.58 -3.07 -14.69
C HIS A 118 -6.44 -3.83 -13.67
N VAL A 119 -6.07 -5.07 -13.34
CA VAL A 119 -6.73 -6.04 -12.44
C VAL A 119 -7.24 -5.44 -11.13
N VAL A 120 -6.52 -4.45 -10.57
CA VAL A 120 -6.93 -3.74 -9.37
C VAL A 120 -8.38 -3.29 -9.47
N HIS A 121 -8.80 -2.78 -10.64
CA HIS A 121 -10.16 -2.34 -10.90
C HIS A 121 -11.21 -3.46 -10.78
N HIS A 122 -10.85 -4.69 -11.17
CA HIS A 122 -11.72 -5.86 -11.16
C HIS A 122 -11.71 -6.66 -9.85
N GLN A 123 -10.80 -6.37 -8.92
CA GLN A 123 -10.63 -7.18 -7.70
C GLN A 123 -11.79 -7.08 -6.70
N SER A 124 -12.63 -6.03 -6.75
CA SER A 124 -13.76 -5.92 -5.84
C SER A 124 -14.82 -6.98 -6.14
N GLN A 125 -15.38 -7.57 -5.08
CA GLN A 125 -16.46 -8.55 -5.17
C GLN A 125 -17.84 -7.93 -4.98
N ASP A 126 -17.89 -6.60 -4.77
CA ASP A 126 -19.10 -5.80 -4.79
C ASP A 126 -19.05 -4.84 -5.99
N TYR A 127 -20.21 -4.49 -6.55
CA TYR A 127 -20.26 -3.61 -7.70
C TYR A 127 -21.15 -2.38 -7.44
N ASN A 128 -20.50 -1.23 -7.26
CA ASN A 128 -21.15 0.03 -6.89
C ASN A 128 -20.21 1.22 -7.22
N LEU A 129 -20.63 2.45 -6.94
CA LEU A 129 -19.86 3.65 -7.31
C LEU A 129 -18.50 3.76 -6.60
N SER A 130 -18.27 3.04 -5.49
CA SER A 130 -16.91 2.98 -4.91
C SER A 130 -15.95 2.12 -5.73
N THR A 131 -16.47 1.12 -6.47
CA THR A 131 -15.70 0.29 -7.41
C THR A 131 -15.13 1.14 -8.55
N ALA A 132 -15.86 2.19 -9.00
CA ALA A 132 -15.33 3.16 -9.97
C ALA A 132 -14.03 3.83 -9.50
N LEU A 133 -13.91 4.06 -8.18
CA LEU A 133 -12.73 4.69 -7.58
C LEU A 133 -11.61 3.69 -7.28
N ARG A 134 -11.81 2.39 -7.51
CA ARG A 134 -10.79 1.34 -7.36
C ARG A 134 -9.81 1.38 -8.53
N GLN A 135 -8.87 2.31 -8.47
CA GLN A 135 -7.90 2.55 -9.55
C GLN A 135 -6.53 1.96 -9.25
N THR A 136 -5.86 1.49 -10.30
CA THR A 136 -4.48 0.98 -10.27
C THR A 136 -3.45 2.11 -10.13
N SER A 137 -2.34 1.85 -9.45
CA SER A 137 -1.20 2.79 -9.36
C SER A 137 -0.17 2.61 -10.48
N SER A 138 -0.21 1.52 -11.24
CA SER A 138 0.81 1.18 -12.26
C SER A 138 0.38 1.43 -13.71
N GLY A 139 -0.88 1.78 -13.97
CA GLY A 139 -1.41 1.99 -15.32
C GLY A 139 -0.64 3.01 -16.16
N ALA A 140 -0.10 4.06 -15.53
CA ALA A 140 0.69 5.08 -16.22
C ALA A 140 2.06 4.59 -16.72
N LEU A 141 2.59 3.46 -16.21
CA LEU A 141 3.90 2.93 -16.59
C LEU A 141 3.90 2.33 -18.00
N VAL A 142 2.77 1.75 -18.41
CA VAL A 142 2.66 1.01 -19.68
C VAL A 142 1.57 1.55 -20.61
N GLY A 143 0.51 2.18 -20.08
CA GLY A 143 -0.66 2.55 -20.88
C GLY A 143 -0.47 3.76 -21.81
N TRP A 144 0.57 4.57 -21.59
CA TRP A 144 0.81 5.78 -22.41
C TRP A 144 1.04 5.48 -23.89
N VAL A 145 1.53 4.27 -24.23
CA VAL A 145 1.84 3.85 -25.60
C VAL A 145 0.61 3.88 -26.51
N PHE A 146 -0.59 3.61 -25.97
CA PHE A 146 -1.85 3.58 -26.73
C PHE A 146 -2.33 4.97 -27.15
N TYR A 147 -1.83 6.02 -26.50
CA TYR A 147 -2.19 7.41 -26.80
C TYR A 147 -1.15 8.14 -27.67
N VAL A 148 0.01 7.51 -27.92
CA VAL A 148 1.02 8.03 -28.86
C VAL A 148 0.44 8.32 -30.26
N PRO A 149 -0.44 7.47 -30.84
CA PRO A 149 -1.07 7.78 -32.13
C PRO A 149 -1.81 9.11 -32.16
N MET A 150 -2.43 9.53 -31.05
CA MET A 150 -3.12 10.83 -30.96
C MET A 150 -2.12 12.00 -31.01
N ALA A 151 -0.98 11.87 -30.33
CA ALA A 151 0.08 12.87 -30.37
C ALA A 151 0.66 13.00 -31.78
N VAL A 152 0.92 11.88 -32.45
CA VAL A 152 1.41 11.84 -33.84
C VAL A 152 0.38 12.41 -34.81
N ALA A 153 -0.91 12.12 -34.64
CA ALA A 153 -1.96 12.72 -35.45
C ALA A 153 -2.07 14.25 -35.25
N GLY A 154 -1.54 14.78 -34.14
CA GLY A 154 -1.51 16.20 -33.85
C GLY A 154 -2.63 16.69 -32.94
N VAL A 155 -3.24 15.82 -32.14
CA VAL A 155 -4.20 16.26 -31.09
C VAL A 155 -3.45 17.04 -30.02
N PRO A 156 -3.77 18.33 -29.77
CA PRO A 156 -3.04 19.17 -28.82
C PRO A 156 -3.07 18.61 -27.39
N PRO A 157 -1.97 18.70 -26.62
CA PRO A 157 -1.91 18.13 -25.26
C PRO A 157 -3.00 18.63 -24.30
N ALA A 158 -3.42 19.89 -24.43
CA ALA A 158 -4.51 20.45 -23.63
C ALA A 158 -5.87 19.78 -23.96
N ILE A 159 -6.16 19.57 -25.25
CA ILE A 159 -7.37 18.89 -25.72
C ILE A 159 -7.33 17.42 -25.29
N PHE A 160 -6.19 16.74 -25.46
CA PHE A 160 -5.96 15.38 -24.96
C PHE A 160 -6.28 15.24 -23.46
N ALA A 161 -5.78 16.17 -22.63
CA ALA A 161 -6.03 16.14 -21.19
C ALA A 161 -7.52 16.32 -20.85
N VAL A 162 -8.24 17.17 -21.58
CA VAL A 162 -9.67 17.41 -21.37
C VAL A 162 -10.51 16.22 -21.81
N VAL A 163 -10.27 15.65 -23.01
CA VAL A 163 -11.04 14.48 -23.46
C VAL A 163 -10.75 13.25 -22.60
N ALA A 164 -9.52 13.09 -22.09
CA ALA A 164 -9.18 12.06 -21.10
C ALA A 164 -9.97 12.23 -19.79
N LEU A 165 -10.21 13.47 -19.36
CA LEU A 165 -11.02 13.75 -18.17
C LEU A 165 -12.50 13.49 -18.43
N ILE A 166 -13.02 13.84 -19.60
CA ILE A 166 -14.42 13.56 -20.00
C ILE A 166 -14.66 12.05 -19.97
N ASP A 167 -13.77 11.27 -20.60
CA ASP A 167 -13.85 9.81 -20.62
C ASP A 167 -13.81 9.22 -19.20
N LEU A 168 -12.84 9.65 -18.38
CA LEU A 168 -12.73 9.22 -16.98
C LEU A 168 -14.01 9.51 -16.16
N LEU A 169 -14.58 10.70 -16.32
CA LEU A 169 -15.80 11.09 -15.60
C LEU A 169 -17.03 10.33 -16.10
N TYR A 170 -17.13 10.07 -17.41
CA TYR A 170 -18.18 9.22 -17.98
C TYR A 170 -18.14 7.81 -17.38
N GLN A 171 -16.96 7.24 -17.22
CA GLN A 171 -16.81 5.89 -16.68
C GLN A 171 -17.18 5.76 -15.19
N PHE A 172 -17.39 6.86 -14.46
CA PHE A 172 -17.80 6.78 -13.05
C PHE A 172 -19.20 6.17 -12.87
N TRP A 173 -20.22 6.70 -13.58
CA TRP A 173 -21.62 6.38 -13.31
C TRP A 173 -22.05 4.97 -13.77
N VAL A 174 -21.29 4.34 -14.67
CA VAL A 174 -21.56 2.98 -15.16
C VAL A 174 -21.31 1.89 -14.11
N HIS A 175 -20.72 2.23 -12.96
CA HIS A 175 -20.45 1.30 -11.86
C HIS A 175 -21.62 1.19 -10.88
N THR A 176 -22.71 0.54 -11.31
CA THR A 176 -23.85 0.32 -10.42
C THR A 176 -24.65 -0.92 -10.80
N GLU A 177 -25.20 -1.63 -9.81
CA GLU A 177 -26.20 -2.69 -9.99
C GLU A 177 -27.64 -2.16 -10.00
N HIS A 178 -27.85 -0.87 -9.67
CA HIS A 178 -29.19 -0.34 -9.46
C HIS A 178 -29.86 0.18 -10.72
N VAL A 179 -29.10 0.41 -11.79
CA VAL A 179 -29.62 0.83 -13.09
C VAL A 179 -29.81 -0.42 -13.98
N PRO A 180 -31.05 -0.74 -14.40
CA PRO A 180 -31.32 -1.87 -15.28
C PRO A 180 -30.81 -1.60 -16.71
N LYS A 181 -31.07 -2.53 -17.64
CA LYS A 181 -30.85 -2.30 -19.08
C LYS A 181 -31.61 -1.06 -19.55
N LEU A 182 -30.97 -0.25 -20.39
CA LEU A 182 -31.51 1.00 -20.94
C LEU A 182 -31.91 0.85 -22.43
N GLY A 183 -31.85 -0.37 -22.98
CA GLY A 183 -32.42 -0.69 -24.28
C GLY A 183 -31.55 -0.19 -25.44
N TRP A 184 -31.95 0.89 -26.10
CA TRP A 184 -31.17 1.44 -27.23
C TRP A 184 -29.83 2.02 -26.78
N PHE A 185 -29.78 2.56 -25.56
CA PHE A 185 -28.57 3.19 -25.01
C PHE A 185 -27.44 2.15 -24.89
N ASP A 186 -27.74 0.96 -24.36
CA ASP A 186 -26.82 -0.19 -24.21
C ASP A 186 -26.24 -0.70 -25.55
N ARG A 187 -26.76 -0.19 -26.68
CA ARG A 187 -26.30 -0.54 -28.02
C ARG A 187 -25.31 0.45 -28.61
N VAL A 188 -25.26 1.67 -28.09
CA VAL A 188 -24.42 2.76 -28.61
C VAL A 188 -23.40 3.21 -27.57
N PHE A 189 -23.84 3.44 -26.35
CA PHE A 189 -23.01 3.93 -25.25
C PHE A 189 -22.72 2.80 -24.27
N CYS A 190 -21.57 2.87 -23.60
CA CYS A 190 -21.28 2.00 -22.48
C CYS A 190 -22.26 2.32 -21.34
N SER A 191 -23.13 1.38 -21.01
CA SER A 191 -24.13 1.49 -19.95
C SER A 191 -23.70 0.72 -18.69
N PRO A 192 -24.38 0.91 -17.55
CA PRO A 192 -24.19 0.07 -16.38
C PRO A 192 -24.37 -1.43 -16.66
N SER A 193 -25.28 -1.81 -17.56
CA SER A 193 -25.47 -3.21 -17.95
C SER A 193 -24.26 -3.76 -18.71
N ASN A 194 -23.72 -2.98 -19.65
CA ASN A 194 -22.53 -3.39 -20.39
C ASN A 194 -21.32 -3.53 -19.47
N HIS A 195 -21.15 -2.59 -18.53
CA HIS A 195 -20.01 -2.56 -17.62
C HIS A 195 -20.11 -3.62 -16.51
N ARG A 196 -21.32 -3.98 -16.06
CA ARG A 196 -21.52 -5.15 -15.19
C ARG A 196 -21.04 -6.45 -15.82
N VAL A 197 -21.35 -6.67 -17.10
CA VAL A 197 -20.86 -7.84 -17.86
C VAL A 197 -19.35 -7.81 -17.92
N HIS A 198 -18.76 -6.65 -18.21
CA HIS A 198 -17.32 -6.47 -18.26
C HIS A 198 -16.61 -6.83 -16.93
N HIS A 199 -17.21 -6.49 -15.80
CA HIS A 199 -16.66 -6.79 -14.47
C HIS A 199 -16.94 -8.22 -13.98
N ALA A 200 -17.71 -9.02 -14.71
CA ALA A 200 -18.15 -10.32 -14.25
C ALA A 200 -17.11 -11.42 -14.50
N VAL A 201 -17.06 -12.41 -13.61
CA VAL A 201 -16.20 -13.60 -13.74
C VAL A 201 -16.91 -14.81 -14.35
N ASN A 202 -18.18 -14.69 -14.72
CA ASN A 202 -18.94 -15.73 -15.42
C ASN A 202 -18.24 -16.13 -16.74
N ASP A 203 -18.25 -17.42 -17.11
CA ASP A 203 -17.48 -17.93 -18.25
C ASP A 203 -17.77 -17.23 -19.59
N HIS A 204 -19.02 -16.94 -19.90
CA HIS A 204 -19.41 -16.30 -21.16
C HIS A 204 -19.26 -14.77 -21.16
N TYR A 205 -18.95 -14.16 -20.01
CA TYR A 205 -18.73 -12.72 -19.85
C TYR A 205 -17.25 -12.33 -19.87
N LEU A 206 -16.34 -13.30 -19.77
CA LEU A 206 -14.91 -13.02 -19.85
C LEU A 206 -14.51 -12.38 -21.17
N ASP A 207 -13.60 -11.40 -21.08
CA ASP A 207 -13.00 -10.75 -22.24
C ASP A 207 -14.06 -10.10 -23.16
N LYS A 208 -15.04 -9.40 -22.54
CA LYS A 208 -16.15 -8.70 -23.20
C LYS A 208 -16.29 -7.25 -22.76
N ASN A 209 -16.91 -6.44 -23.63
CA ASN A 209 -17.37 -5.08 -23.37
C ASN A 209 -16.28 -4.12 -22.86
N TYR A 210 -15.24 -3.88 -23.66
CA TYR A 210 -14.11 -3.02 -23.32
C TYR A 210 -14.34 -1.51 -23.54
N GLY A 211 -15.43 -1.11 -24.20
CA GLY A 211 -15.73 0.30 -24.49
C GLY A 211 -15.83 1.17 -23.23
N GLY A 212 -15.16 2.33 -23.23
CA GLY A 212 -15.20 3.29 -22.13
C GLY A 212 -16.45 4.17 -22.19
N LEU A 213 -16.61 4.88 -23.30
CA LEU A 213 -17.76 5.73 -23.58
C LEU A 213 -18.72 5.07 -24.58
N LEU A 214 -18.21 4.52 -25.69
CA LEU A 214 -19.01 3.84 -26.70
C LEU A 214 -18.84 2.32 -26.65
N ILE A 215 -19.96 1.59 -26.68
CA ILE A 215 -19.96 0.13 -26.84
C ILE A 215 -19.84 -0.29 -28.31
N VAL A 216 -19.82 0.68 -29.23
CA VAL A 216 -19.75 0.45 -30.68
C VAL A 216 -18.47 -0.29 -31.06
N TRP A 217 -17.34 0.01 -30.40
CA TRP A 217 -16.07 -0.68 -30.66
C TRP A 217 -16.15 -2.17 -30.40
N ASP A 218 -16.81 -2.58 -29.32
CA ASP A 218 -17.03 -4.00 -29.01
C ASP A 218 -17.85 -4.72 -30.06
N ARG A 219 -18.82 -4.03 -30.68
CA ARG A 219 -19.61 -4.59 -31.78
C ARG A 219 -18.79 -4.72 -33.05
N LEU A 220 -18.00 -3.70 -33.37
CA LEU A 220 -17.14 -3.69 -34.56
C LEU A 220 -16.03 -4.75 -34.48
N PHE A 221 -15.46 -4.96 -33.29
CA PHE A 221 -14.31 -5.85 -33.08
C PHE A 221 -14.66 -7.19 -32.40
N GLY A 222 -15.95 -7.50 -32.24
CA GLY A 222 -16.45 -8.82 -31.84
C GLY A 222 -16.31 -9.18 -30.36
N SER A 223 -16.21 -8.20 -29.46
CA SER A 223 -16.14 -8.40 -28.00
C SER A 223 -17.44 -8.03 -27.27
N PHE A 224 -18.50 -7.67 -27.97
CA PHE A 224 -19.79 -7.35 -27.34
C PHE A 224 -20.48 -8.58 -26.73
N ARG A 225 -20.99 -8.45 -25.50
CA ARG A 225 -21.91 -9.40 -24.87
C ARG A 225 -23.00 -8.68 -24.09
N GLU A 226 -24.24 -9.14 -24.25
CA GLU A 226 -25.38 -8.65 -23.48
C GLU A 226 -25.45 -9.31 -22.10
N GLU A 227 -25.94 -8.57 -21.09
CA GLU A 227 -26.21 -9.09 -19.75
C GLU A 227 -27.46 -9.99 -19.76
N ASP A 228 -27.29 -11.30 -19.89
CA ASP A 228 -28.38 -12.29 -19.95
C ASP A 228 -28.53 -13.14 -18.68
N GLU A 229 -27.49 -13.17 -17.84
CA GLU A 229 -27.41 -13.84 -16.56
C GLU A 229 -26.88 -12.91 -15.46
N LYS A 230 -27.14 -13.28 -14.20
CA LYS A 230 -26.66 -12.54 -13.03
C LYS A 230 -25.13 -12.55 -12.99
N CYS A 231 -24.53 -11.36 -12.95
CA CYS A 231 -23.09 -11.18 -12.81
C CYS A 231 -22.59 -11.61 -11.43
N VAL A 232 -21.42 -12.26 -11.41
CA VAL A 232 -20.61 -12.52 -10.23
C VAL A 232 -19.32 -11.73 -10.37
N TYR A 233 -18.91 -10.96 -9.35
CA TYR A 233 -17.77 -10.04 -9.45
C TYR A 233 -16.51 -10.53 -8.72
N GLY A 234 -15.39 -9.86 -9.01
CA GLY A 234 -14.07 -10.15 -8.48
C GLY A 234 -13.11 -10.63 -9.56
N THR A 235 -12.12 -11.43 -9.18
CA THR A 235 -11.16 -12.05 -10.10
C THR A 235 -11.17 -13.56 -9.94
N ARG A 236 -10.88 -14.30 -11.02
CA ARG A 236 -10.80 -15.77 -11.00
C ARG A 236 -9.68 -16.32 -10.09
N SER A 237 -8.68 -15.49 -9.82
CA SER A 237 -7.73 -15.66 -8.72
C SER A 237 -7.99 -14.55 -7.71
N PRO A 238 -8.85 -14.75 -6.71
CA PRO A 238 -9.32 -13.68 -5.83
C PRO A 238 -8.18 -13.12 -4.96
N LEU A 239 -8.16 -11.80 -4.80
CA LEU A 239 -7.14 -11.08 -4.01
C LEU A 239 -7.06 -11.55 -2.54
N GLN A 240 -8.23 -11.81 -1.93
CA GLN A 240 -8.38 -12.23 -0.52
C GLN A 240 -7.60 -11.37 0.49
N SER A 241 -7.64 -10.05 0.31
CA SER A 241 -6.92 -9.11 1.17
C SER A 241 -7.54 -7.72 1.14
N TRP A 242 -7.50 -7.01 2.27
CA TRP A 242 -7.77 -5.57 2.33
C TRP A 242 -6.51 -4.70 2.23
N ASP A 243 -5.38 -5.30 1.85
CA ASP A 243 -4.09 -4.60 1.70
C ASP A 243 -4.01 -3.90 0.33
N PRO A 244 -4.05 -2.56 0.27
CA PRO A 244 -4.08 -1.84 -0.99
C PRO A 244 -2.71 -1.82 -1.71
N LEU A 245 -1.60 -2.06 -0.98
CA LEU A 245 -0.27 -2.20 -1.58
C LEU A 245 -0.12 -3.59 -2.20
N TRP A 246 -0.58 -4.64 -1.51
CA TRP A 246 -0.59 -5.99 -2.06
C TRP A 246 -1.49 -6.10 -3.28
N ALA A 247 -2.67 -5.47 -3.26
CA ALA A 247 -3.59 -5.42 -4.40
C ALA A 247 -2.94 -4.96 -5.71
N ASN A 248 -2.02 -3.97 -5.63
CA ASN A 248 -1.27 -3.46 -6.78
C ASN A 248 -0.09 -4.34 -7.21
N THR A 249 0.40 -5.25 -6.35
CA THR A 249 1.67 -5.96 -6.56
C THR A 249 1.53 -7.46 -6.74
N GLU A 250 0.41 -8.07 -6.33
CA GLU A 250 0.22 -9.51 -6.30
C GLU A 250 0.32 -10.17 -7.68
N VAL A 251 -0.28 -9.57 -8.71
CA VAL A 251 -0.21 -10.12 -10.08
C VAL A 251 1.21 -10.00 -10.63
N TYR A 252 1.89 -8.86 -10.42
CA TYR A 252 3.30 -8.72 -10.80
C TYR A 252 4.19 -9.75 -10.10
N TRP A 253 3.96 -10.01 -8.82
CA TRP A 253 4.66 -11.04 -8.07
C TRP A 253 4.40 -12.44 -8.63
N ALA A 254 3.14 -12.75 -8.99
CA ALA A 254 2.79 -14.02 -9.62
C ALA A 254 3.50 -14.21 -10.97
N LEU A 255 3.54 -13.16 -11.81
CA LEU A 255 4.26 -13.17 -13.09
C LEU A 255 5.77 -13.32 -12.91
N LEU A 256 6.37 -12.59 -11.97
CA LEU A 256 7.79 -12.74 -11.63
C LEU A 256 8.12 -14.15 -11.15
N LYS A 257 7.27 -14.73 -10.29
CA LYS A 257 7.44 -16.09 -9.79
C LYS A 257 7.33 -17.11 -10.92
N ASP A 258 6.33 -17.01 -11.79
CA ASP A 258 6.17 -17.93 -12.91
C ASP A 258 7.34 -17.77 -13.91
N SER A 259 7.77 -16.54 -14.19
CA SER A 259 8.93 -16.23 -15.03
C SER A 259 10.23 -16.79 -14.44
N TRP A 260 10.44 -16.68 -13.13
CA TRP A 260 11.61 -17.24 -12.44
C TRP A 260 11.68 -18.77 -12.58
N HIS A 261 10.55 -19.46 -12.42
CA HIS A 261 10.50 -20.93 -12.45
C HIS A 261 10.44 -21.54 -13.85
N ALA A 262 10.09 -20.76 -14.88
CA ALA A 262 10.11 -21.22 -16.26
C ALA A 262 11.54 -21.61 -16.69
N LYS A 263 11.68 -22.75 -17.37
CA LYS A 263 12.99 -23.27 -17.82
C LYS A 263 13.57 -22.52 -19.02
N SER A 264 12.74 -22.15 -19.99
CA SER A 264 13.21 -21.51 -21.22
C SER A 264 13.18 -19.98 -21.10
N TRP A 265 14.23 -19.30 -21.58
CA TRP A 265 14.28 -17.83 -21.60
C TRP A 265 13.13 -17.21 -22.41
N ALA A 266 12.72 -17.85 -23.49
CA ALA A 266 11.57 -17.41 -24.28
C ALA A 266 10.28 -17.42 -23.44
N ASP A 267 10.06 -18.45 -22.63
CA ASP A 267 8.88 -18.53 -21.77
C ASP A 267 8.94 -17.55 -20.61
N LYS A 268 10.15 -17.27 -20.07
CA LYS A 268 10.33 -16.20 -19.08
C LYS A 268 9.79 -14.87 -19.58
N PHE A 269 9.95 -14.58 -20.87
CA PHE A 269 9.40 -13.39 -21.53
C PHE A 269 7.92 -13.55 -21.88
N ARG A 270 7.51 -14.67 -22.51
CA ARG A 270 6.12 -14.91 -22.96
C ARG A 270 5.10 -14.82 -21.83
N ILE A 271 5.45 -15.21 -20.61
CA ILE A 271 4.58 -15.11 -19.43
C ILE A 271 4.02 -13.69 -19.24
N TRP A 272 4.78 -12.66 -19.62
CA TRP A 272 4.37 -11.26 -19.47
C TRP A 272 3.43 -10.78 -20.58
N PHE A 273 3.48 -11.39 -21.77
CA PHE A 273 2.78 -10.89 -22.96
C PHE A 273 1.70 -11.83 -23.49
N LYS A 274 1.61 -13.05 -22.97
CA LYS A 274 0.51 -13.98 -23.24
C LYS A 274 -0.73 -13.60 -22.41
N PRO A 275 -1.91 -14.18 -22.73
CA PRO A 275 -3.13 -13.93 -21.98
C PRO A 275 -2.97 -14.21 -20.47
N PRO A 276 -3.66 -13.47 -19.60
CA PRO A 276 -3.62 -13.71 -18.17
C PRO A 276 -3.90 -15.16 -17.80
N GLY A 277 -3.08 -15.73 -16.92
CA GLY A 277 -3.18 -17.13 -16.52
C GLY A 277 -2.46 -18.12 -17.44
N TRP A 278 -1.99 -17.71 -18.64
CA TRP A 278 -1.17 -18.57 -19.48
C TRP A 278 0.14 -18.96 -18.78
N ARG A 279 0.49 -20.24 -18.85
CA ARG A 279 1.76 -20.78 -18.33
C ARG A 279 2.31 -21.83 -19.29
N PRO A 280 3.64 -21.96 -19.43
CA PRO A 280 4.24 -23.04 -20.18
C PRO A 280 3.77 -24.40 -19.64
N ALA A 281 3.54 -25.38 -20.53
CA ALA A 281 3.05 -26.71 -20.14
C ALA A 281 3.92 -27.35 -19.05
N GLU A 282 5.24 -27.21 -19.17
CA GLU A 282 6.21 -27.70 -18.18
C GLU A 282 6.01 -27.08 -16.79
N LEU A 283 5.79 -25.77 -16.74
CA LEU A 283 5.56 -25.05 -15.48
C LEU A 283 4.20 -25.42 -14.88
N ALA A 284 3.18 -25.54 -15.72
CA ALA A 284 1.83 -25.94 -15.32
C ALA A 284 1.81 -27.37 -14.75
N GLN A 285 2.61 -28.29 -15.29
CA GLN A 285 2.74 -29.67 -14.76
C GLN A 285 3.47 -29.70 -13.42
N ARG A 286 4.56 -28.94 -13.26
CA ARG A 286 5.35 -28.93 -12.01
C ARG A 286 4.66 -28.20 -10.87
N PHE A 287 3.89 -27.17 -11.18
CA PHE A 287 3.21 -26.33 -10.20
C PHE A 287 1.75 -26.14 -10.60
N PRO A 288 0.91 -27.17 -10.56
CA PRO A 288 -0.49 -27.04 -10.99
C PRO A 288 -1.22 -25.98 -10.17
N LYS A 289 -2.07 -25.19 -10.86
CA LYS A 289 -3.00 -24.23 -10.23
C LYS A 289 -4.41 -24.84 -10.31
N PRO A 290 -5.25 -24.73 -9.27
CA PRO A 290 -6.63 -25.21 -9.32
C PRO A 290 -7.40 -24.45 -10.41
N GLY A 291 -8.36 -25.15 -11.04
CA GLY A 291 -9.30 -24.51 -11.96
C GLY A 291 -10.21 -23.52 -11.24
N PHE A 292 -10.75 -22.57 -11.99
CA PHE A 292 -11.80 -21.67 -11.48
C PHE A 292 -13.15 -22.37 -11.55
N GLU A 293 -13.93 -22.30 -10.46
CA GLU A 293 -15.29 -22.80 -10.39
C GLU A 293 -16.22 -21.69 -9.87
N LEU A 294 -17.19 -21.28 -10.68
CA LEU A 294 -18.09 -20.17 -10.34
C LEU A 294 -18.89 -20.45 -9.05
N ALA A 295 -19.32 -21.70 -8.85
CA ALA A 295 -20.06 -22.12 -7.66
C ALA A 295 -19.23 -22.10 -6.36
N ALA A 296 -17.90 -22.12 -6.47
CA ALA A 296 -16.98 -22.08 -5.34
C ALA A 296 -16.60 -20.66 -4.91
N VAL A 297 -17.03 -19.63 -5.65
CA VAL A 297 -16.72 -18.23 -5.33
C VAL A 297 -17.28 -17.86 -3.97
N LYS A 298 -16.39 -17.45 -3.06
CA LYS A 298 -16.74 -16.94 -1.73
C LYS A 298 -16.32 -15.49 -1.61
N THR A 299 -17.21 -14.70 -1.05
CA THR A 299 -16.93 -13.30 -0.74
C THR A 299 -15.93 -13.22 0.40
N TYR A 300 -14.82 -12.52 0.19
CA TYR A 300 -13.84 -12.19 1.21
C TYR A 300 -14.43 -11.16 2.16
N ASN A 301 -14.69 -11.57 3.40
CA ASN A 301 -15.23 -10.71 4.43
C ASN A 301 -14.76 -11.14 5.84
N PRO A 302 -13.47 -10.95 6.17
CA PRO A 302 -12.99 -11.20 7.52
C PRO A 302 -13.84 -10.48 8.57
N PRO A 303 -14.17 -11.12 9.70
CA PRO A 303 -14.99 -10.50 10.73
C PRO A 303 -14.23 -9.33 11.38
N ALA A 304 -14.91 -8.18 11.49
CA ALA A 304 -14.43 -7.00 12.19
C ALA A 304 -15.47 -6.53 13.21
N SER A 305 -15.04 -6.28 14.44
CA SER A 305 -15.93 -5.77 15.49
C SER A 305 -16.42 -4.37 15.13
N LEU A 306 -17.54 -3.94 15.73
CA LEU A 306 -18.08 -2.60 15.51
C LEU A 306 -17.05 -1.50 15.85
N GLY A 307 -16.28 -1.69 16.92
CA GLY A 307 -15.21 -0.76 17.31
C GLY A 307 -14.11 -0.65 16.25
N VAL A 308 -13.67 -1.79 15.68
CA VAL A 308 -12.68 -1.80 14.58
C VAL A 308 -13.22 -1.10 13.33
N ARG A 309 -14.49 -1.33 12.99
CA ARG A 309 -15.13 -0.69 11.83
C ARG A 309 -15.20 0.83 11.98
N TRP A 310 -15.58 1.33 13.16
CA TRP A 310 -15.59 2.77 13.44
C TRP A 310 -14.18 3.37 13.45
N PHE A 311 -13.23 2.69 14.08
CA PHE A 311 -11.83 3.12 14.08
C PHE A 311 -11.29 3.23 12.66
N ALA A 312 -11.48 2.20 11.83
CA ALA A 312 -11.04 2.20 10.44
C ALA A 312 -11.72 3.29 9.60
N ALA A 313 -13.02 3.55 9.81
CA ALA A 313 -13.75 4.61 9.11
C ALA A 313 -13.21 6.00 9.50
N LEU A 314 -12.94 6.25 10.78
CA LEU A 314 -12.35 7.51 11.24
C LEU A 314 -10.94 7.72 10.64
N GLN A 315 -10.10 6.69 10.70
CA GLN A 315 -8.76 6.73 10.12
C GLN A 315 -8.79 6.98 8.62
N PHE A 316 -9.70 6.32 7.91
CA PHE A 316 -9.91 6.54 6.48
C PHE A 316 -10.28 8.00 6.17
N VAL A 317 -11.18 8.63 6.94
CA VAL A 317 -11.53 10.05 6.76
C VAL A 317 -10.33 10.97 7.00
N VAL A 318 -9.52 10.70 8.03
CA VAL A 318 -8.28 11.46 8.29
C VAL A 318 -7.30 11.33 7.12
N LEU A 319 -7.09 10.11 6.62
CA LEU A 319 -6.22 9.85 5.47
C LEU A 319 -6.75 10.49 4.19
N LEU A 320 -8.06 10.50 3.96
CA LEU A 320 -8.68 11.20 2.84
C LEU A 320 -8.40 12.70 2.89
N GLY A 321 -8.53 13.31 4.08
CA GLY A 321 -8.11 14.70 4.31
C GLY A 321 -6.62 14.91 4.02
N GLY A 322 -5.76 14.03 4.53
CA GLY A 322 -4.32 14.07 4.29
C GLY A 322 -3.93 13.96 2.81
N VAL A 323 -4.55 13.05 2.06
CA VAL A 323 -4.37 12.94 0.60
C VAL A 323 -4.86 14.19 -0.11
N SER A 324 -5.99 14.76 0.31
CA SER A 324 -6.52 15.99 -0.29
C SER A 324 -5.57 17.18 -0.10
N VAL A 325 -5.02 17.35 1.11
CA VAL A 325 -4.01 18.38 1.41
C VAL A 325 -2.75 18.15 0.58
N PHE A 326 -2.25 16.90 0.53
CA PHE A 326 -1.08 16.57 -0.26
C PHE A 326 -1.28 16.88 -1.76
N LEU A 327 -2.38 16.44 -2.37
CA LEU A 327 -2.68 16.68 -3.77
C LEU A 327 -2.85 18.18 -4.09
N TRP A 328 -3.37 18.95 -3.13
CA TRP A 328 -3.50 20.39 -3.27
C TRP A 328 -2.13 21.07 -3.29
N GLU A 329 -1.23 20.68 -2.39
CA GLU A 329 0.08 21.30 -2.18
C GLU A 329 1.24 20.65 -2.97
N SER A 330 1.02 19.52 -3.64
CA SER A 330 2.12 18.73 -4.25
C SER A 330 2.93 19.52 -5.28
N HIS A 331 2.35 20.54 -5.90
CA HIS A 331 3.02 21.41 -6.87
C HIS A 331 4.04 22.38 -6.24
N ASN A 332 3.94 22.61 -4.93
CA ASN A 332 4.86 23.44 -4.14
C ASN A 332 5.94 22.61 -3.44
N MET A 333 5.85 21.27 -3.50
CA MET A 333 6.76 20.34 -2.82
C MET A 333 7.88 19.88 -3.76
N ASN A 334 9.09 19.71 -3.22
CA ASN A 334 10.14 18.99 -3.93
C ASN A 334 9.91 17.47 -3.91
N GLY A 335 10.70 16.73 -4.68
CA GLY A 335 10.56 15.28 -4.81
C GLY A 335 10.70 14.52 -3.48
N THR A 336 11.63 14.96 -2.62
CA THR A 336 11.86 14.36 -1.30
C THR A 336 10.66 14.58 -0.37
N GLN A 337 10.15 15.81 -0.30
CA GLN A 337 8.96 16.13 0.49
C GLN A 337 7.76 15.31 0.01
N SER A 338 7.57 15.24 -1.31
CA SER A 338 6.51 14.44 -1.91
C SER A 338 6.65 12.96 -1.56
N ALA A 339 7.86 12.41 -1.60
CA ALA A 339 8.13 11.01 -1.26
C ALA A 339 7.82 10.69 0.21
N ILE A 340 8.16 11.60 1.14
CA ILE A 340 7.83 11.45 2.57
C ILE A 340 6.32 11.41 2.78
N TRP A 341 5.58 12.35 2.18
CA TRP A 341 4.12 12.40 2.25
C TRP A 341 3.46 11.14 1.67
N VAL A 342 3.87 10.73 0.47
CA VAL A 342 3.32 9.54 -0.18
C VAL A 342 3.63 8.27 0.61
N GLY A 343 4.85 8.14 1.17
CA GLY A 343 5.20 7.02 2.04
C GLY A 343 4.33 6.95 3.29
N GLY A 344 4.14 8.08 3.97
CA GLY A 344 3.32 8.16 5.19
C GLY A 344 1.84 7.86 4.95
N LEU A 345 1.25 8.46 3.92
CA LEU A 345 -0.15 8.23 3.55
C LEU A 345 -0.38 6.79 3.07
N SER A 346 0.56 6.23 2.30
CA SER A 346 0.48 4.83 1.84
C SER A 346 0.55 3.84 3.01
N LEU A 347 1.40 4.10 4.00
CA LEU A 347 1.48 3.31 5.23
C LEU A 347 0.16 3.37 6.03
N GLY A 348 -0.45 4.55 6.14
CA GLY A 348 -1.75 4.71 6.78
C GLY A 348 -2.85 3.90 6.08
N LEU A 349 -2.93 3.97 4.75
CA LEU A 349 -3.90 3.21 3.96
C LEU A 349 -3.69 1.70 4.11
N TRP A 350 -2.43 1.26 4.14
CA TRP A 350 -2.07 -0.11 4.44
C TRP A 350 -2.53 -0.54 5.85
N ALA A 351 -2.31 0.31 6.86
CA ALA A 351 -2.67 0.04 8.25
C ALA A 351 -4.19 -0.09 8.45
N VAL A 352 -5.00 0.73 7.78
CA VAL A 352 -6.46 0.61 7.75
C VAL A 352 -6.89 -0.75 7.20
N GLY A 353 -6.29 -1.17 6.08
CA GLY A 353 -6.50 -2.51 5.54
C GLY A 353 -6.10 -3.61 6.52
N ALA A 354 -4.96 -3.46 7.21
CA ALA A 354 -4.44 -4.43 8.16
C ALA A 354 -5.36 -4.62 9.39
N VAL A 355 -5.90 -3.54 9.96
CA VAL A 355 -6.81 -3.63 11.12
C VAL A 355 -8.18 -4.21 10.73
N LEU A 356 -8.71 -3.88 9.55
CA LEU A 356 -9.99 -4.40 9.06
C LEU A 356 -10.02 -5.92 8.85
N GLN A 357 -8.86 -6.54 8.66
CA GLN A 357 -8.73 -8.00 8.53
C GLN A 357 -8.02 -8.65 9.74
N GLY A 358 -7.86 -7.91 10.84
CA GLY A 358 -7.31 -8.43 12.10
C GLY A 358 -5.85 -8.84 12.05
N ARG A 359 -5.05 -8.27 11.12
CA ARG A 359 -3.58 -8.42 11.11
C ARG A 359 -2.91 -7.55 12.17
N LEU A 360 -3.45 -6.36 12.41
CA LEU A 360 -3.02 -5.43 13.44
C LEU A 360 -4.20 -5.08 14.36
N SER A 361 -3.91 -4.75 15.62
CA SER A 361 -4.85 -4.13 16.54
C SER A 361 -4.91 -2.61 16.36
N MET A 362 -5.93 -1.97 16.93
CA MET A 362 -6.07 -0.50 16.87
C MET A 362 -4.88 0.23 17.49
N LEU A 363 -4.32 -0.29 18.60
CA LEU A 363 -3.16 0.33 19.26
C LEU A 363 -1.88 0.19 18.43
N GLU A 364 -1.72 -0.90 17.68
CA GLU A 364 -0.57 -1.06 16.77
C GLU A 364 -0.67 -0.13 15.56
N VAL A 365 -1.88 0.12 15.06
CA VAL A 365 -2.11 1.15 14.03
C VAL A 365 -1.77 2.54 14.56
N LEU A 366 -2.25 2.89 15.76
CA LEU A 366 -1.93 4.19 16.39
C LEU A 366 -0.43 4.35 16.66
N PHE A 367 0.26 3.27 17.06
CA PHE A 367 1.72 3.25 17.18
C PHE A 367 2.39 3.58 15.85
N LEU A 368 1.98 2.89 14.78
CA LEU A 368 2.52 3.08 13.43
C LEU A 368 2.30 4.50 12.92
N GLU A 369 1.13 5.07 13.14
CA GLU A 369 0.80 6.45 12.76
C GLU A 369 1.65 7.45 13.55
N ALA A 370 1.79 7.28 14.86
CA ALA A 370 2.66 8.11 15.69
C ALA A 370 4.14 8.03 15.25
N ALA A 371 4.62 6.81 14.98
CA ALA A 371 5.97 6.56 14.49
C ALA A 371 6.22 7.20 13.12
N MET A 372 5.27 7.07 12.20
CA MET A 372 5.31 7.66 10.87
C MET A 372 5.32 9.18 10.97
N LEU A 373 4.43 9.77 11.77
CA LEU A 373 4.37 11.22 11.97
C LEU A 373 5.66 11.74 12.60
N ALA A 374 6.22 11.06 13.61
CA ALA A 374 7.51 11.43 14.19
C ALA A 374 8.64 11.40 13.14
N THR A 375 8.65 10.39 12.28
CA THR A 375 9.64 10.24 11.22
C THR A 375 9.49 11.35 10.17
N ALA A 376 8.27 11.56 9.68
CA ALA A 376 7.96 12.54 8.66
C ALA A 376 8.22 13.98 9.13
N THR A 377 7.74 14.36 10.32
CA THR A 377 7.92 15.71 10.85
C THR A 377 9.39 16.01 11.16
N SER A 378 10.15 15.01 11.63
CA SER A 378 11.61 15.14 11.76
C SER A 378 12.28 15.39 10.41
N SER A 379 11.95 14.60 9.38
CA SER A 379 12.52 14.74 8.03
C SER A 379 12.12 16.04 7.32
N LEU A 380 10.96 16.61 7.67
CA LEU A 380 10.47 17.88 7.14
C LEU A 380 10.90 19.10 7.97
N GLY A 381 11.66 18.91 9.05
CA GLY A 381 12.14 19.99 9.92
C GLY A 381 11.08 20.59 10.84
N GLN A 382 9.94 19.92 11.04
CA GLN A 382 8.85 20.35 11.92
C GLN A 382 9.12 19.86 13.36
N LEU A 383 10.07 20.52 14.04
CA LEU A 383 10.63 20.04 15.32
C LEU A 383 9.62 19.97 16.47
N GLU A 384 8.63 20.86 16.52
CA GLU A 384 7.59 20.84 17.56
C GLU A 384 6.69 19.60 17.46
N LEU A 385 6.22 19.30 16.23
CA LEU A 385 5.42 18.10 15.97
C LEU A 385 6.26 16.83 16.16
N TYR A 386 7.53 16.86 15.77
CA TYR A 386 8.45 15.75 16.05
C TYR A 386 8.60 15.49 17.56
N ALA A 387 8.78 16.54 18.36
CA ALA A 387 8.87 16.44 19.82
C ALA A 387 7.60 15.89 20.47
N LEU A 388 6.43 16.10 19.86
CA LEU A 388 5.16 15.50 20.27
C LEU A 388 5.08 14.01 19.89
N PHE A 389 5.26 13.69 18.61
CA PHE A 389 4.97 12.35 18.09
C PHE A 389 6.01 11.30 18.49
N LYS A 390 7.26 11.71 18.68
CA LYS A 390 8.35 10.79 19.04
C LYS A 390 8.08 10.02 20.35
N PRO A 391 7.84 10.68 21.51
CA PRO A 391 7.50 9.97 22.74
C PRO A 391 6.10 9.33 22.68
N MET A 392 5.18 9.85 21.87
CA MET A 392 3.83 9.31 21.74
C MET A 392 3.83 7.88 21.20
N ALA A 393 4.69 7.57 20.21
CA ALA A 393 4.79 6.24 19.65
C ALA A 393 5.11 5.19 20.74
N LEU A 394 6.19 5.36 21.49
CA LEU A 394 6.56 4.39 22.54
C LEU A 394 5.56 4.38 23.70
N SER A 395 4.92 5.50 24.01
CA SER A 395 3.84 5.54 25.00
C SER A 395 2.66 4.65 24.59
N ILE A 396 2.25 4.67 23.33
CA ILE A 396 1.20 3.79 22.78
C ILE A 396 1.64 2.32 22.84
N ALA A 397 2.91 2.02 22.50
CA ALA A 397 3.44 0.66 22.60
C ALA A 397 3.39 0.11 24.04
N ILE A 398 3.73 0.93 25.03
CA ILE A 398 3.64 0.57 26.46
C ILE A 398 2.19 0.26 26.84
N VAL A 399 1.24 1.11 26.44
CA VAL A 399 -0.20 0.90 26.66
C VAL A 399 -0.67 -0.40 26.01
N PHE A 400 -0.23 -0.69 24.78
CA PHE A 400 -0.56 -1.93 24.09
C PHE A 400 -0.07 -3.18 24.82
N VAL A 401 1.19 -3.18 25.27
CA VAL A 401 1.75 -4.30 26.05
C VAL A 401 0.99 -4.48 27.37
N ALA A 402 0.74 -3.39 28.09
CA ALA A 402 -0.01 -3.42 29.35
C ALA A 402 -1.45 -3.93 29.15
N TYR A 403 -2.14 -3.49 28.10
CA TYR A 403 -3.48 -3.94 27.76
C TYR A 403 -3.54 -5.43 27.42
N ARG A 404 -2.58 -5.93 26.60
CA ARG A 404 -2.46 -7.37 26.29
C ARG A 404 -2.14 -8.21 27.53
N ALA A 405 -1.39 -7.68 28.48
CA ALA A 405 -1.14 -8.35 29.74
C ALA A 405 -2.43 -8.44 30.58
N TYR A 406 -3.17 -7.33 30.68
CA TYR A 406 -4.44 -7.25 31.42
C TYR A 406 -5.52 -8.21 30.91
N GLN A 407 -5.70 -8.33 29.59
CA GLN A 407 -6.73 -9.22 29.02
C GLN A 407 -6.53 -10.71 29.33
N LYS A 408 -5.31 -11.15 29.68
CA LYS A 408 -4.99 -12.57 29.94
C LYS A 408 -5.28 -13.00 31.39
N ARG A 409 -5.95 -12.17 32.17
CA ARG A 409 -6.11 -12.34 33.62
C ARG A 409 -7.01 -13.53 33.98
N ALA A 410 -6.39 -14.70 34.19
CA ALA A 410 -7.00 -15.87 34.80
C ALA A 410 -6.39 -16.16 36.21
N GLY A 411 -6.35 -15.14 37.09
CA GLY A 411 -6.35 -15.41 38.53
C GLY A 411 -5.14 -15.08 39.42
N ALA A 412 -3.92 -14.75 38.94
CA ALA A 412 -2.84 -14.29 39.84
C ALA A 412 -1.70 -13.50 39.15
N GLU A 413 -1.16 -12.50 39.87
CA GLU A 413 -0.21 -11.42 39.47
C GLU A 413 -0.61 -10.52 38.29
N PHE A 414 -0.41 -9.19 38.45
CA PHE A 414 -0.79 -8.17 37.45
C PHE A 414 0.07 -8.22 36.18
N LEU A 415 1.35 -8.56 36.29
CA LEU A 415 2.30 -8.67 35.18
C LEU A 415 3.24 -9.86 35.41
N SER A 416 3.43 -10.73 34.41
CA SER A 416 4.48 -11.76 34.48
C SER A 416 5.87 -11.11 34.44
N LEU A 417 6.93 -11.81 34.88
CA LEU A 417 8.31 -11.30 34.74
C LEU A 417 8.63 -10.92 33.29
N PHE A 418 8.10 -11.67 32.32
CA PHE A 418 8.19 -11.35 30.90
C PHE A 418 7.63 -9.96 30.58
N ASP A 419 6.42 -9.65 31.07
CA ASP A 419 5.78 -8.36 30.79
C ASP A 419 6.48 -7.21 31.52
N LYS A 420 6.91 -7.45 32.77
CA LYS A 420 7.69 -6.48 33.55
C LYS A 420 8.96 -6.07 32.80
N LEU A 421 9.69 -7.04 32.23
CA LEU A 421 10.91 -6.78 31.46
C LEU A 421 10.62 -6.07 30.13
N LEU A 422 9.58 -6.47 29.40
CA LEU A 422 9.21 -5.80 28.15
C LEU A 422 8.78 -4.35 28.37
N VAL A 423 7.93 -4.09 29.38
CA VAL A 423 7.53 -2.73 29.74
C VAL A 423 8.73 -1.91 30.21
N ALA A 424 9.61 -2.47 31.03
CA ALA A 424 10.83 -1.78 31.49
C ALA A 424 11.75 -1.43 30.31
N ALA A 425 11.91 -2.32 29.33
CA ALA A 425 12.67 -2.05 28.12
C ALA A 425 12.08 -0.87 27.33
N LEU A 426 10.76 -0.86 27.13
CA LEU A 426 10.06 0.21 26.41
C LEU A 426 10.09 1.55 27.15
N VAL A 427 9.96 1.56 28.48
CA VAL A 427 10.10 2.76 29.30
C VAL A 427 11.51 3.34 29.22
N ALA A 428 12.53 2.48 29.25
CA ALA A 428 13.92 2.89 29.07
C ALA A 428 14.17 3.43 27.64
N SER A 429 13.59 2.81 26.61
CA SER A 429 13.60 3.33 25.23
C SER A 429 12.91 4.70 25.13
N LEU A 430 11.74 4.87 25.75
CA LEU A 430 11.02 6.13 25.79
C LEU A 430 11.83 7.24 26.48
N ALA A 431 12.49 6.93 27.60
CA ALA A 431 13.40 7.87 28.26
C ALA A 431 14.55 8.27 27.33
N GLY A 432 15.12 7.31 26.60
CA GLY A 432 16.11 7.55 25.57
C GLY A 432 15.60 8.50 24.47
N ASP A 433 14.40 8.25 23.96
CA ASP A 433 13.76 9.08 22.95
C ASP A 433 13.58 10.53 23.40
N VAL A 434 13.13 10.72 24.64
CA VAL A 434 12.92 12.04 25.27
C VAL A 434 14.26 12.76 25.48
N PHE A 435 15.28 12.10 26.03
CA PHE A 435 16.60 12.73 26.17
C PHE A 435 17.17 13.17 24.83
N LEU A 436 17.04 12.35 23.79
CA LEU A 436 17.52 12.68 22.45
C LEU A 436 16.76 13.84 21.77
N LEU A 437 15.68 14.38 22.35
CA LEU A 437 15.04 15.62 21.87
C LEU A 437 15.82 16.88 22.29
N TYR A 438 16.59 16.82 23.38
CA TYR A 438 17.22 18.01 23.95
C TYR A 438 18.73 18.08 23.62
N PRO A 439 19.23 19.25 23.18
CA PRO A 439 20.65 19.46 22.96
C PRO A 439 21.48 19.11 24.21
N GLY A 440 22.62 18.44 24.01
CA GLY A 440 23.53 18.06 25.11
C GLY A 440 23.14 16.80 25.89
N GLN A 441 21.94 16.24 25.67
CA GLN A 441 21.44 15.07 26.40
C GLN A 441 21.72 13.73 25.70
N PHE A 442 22.72 13.68 24.81
CA PHE A 442 23.06 12.47 24.06
C PHE A 442 23.50 11.31 24.96
N ILE A 443 24.40 11.56 25.93
CA ILE A 443 24.92 10.51 26.81
C ILE A 443 23.80 9.93 27.71
N PRO A 444 22.94 10.73 28.36
CA PRO A 444 21.76 10.21 29.05
C PRO A 444 20.81 9.41 28.15
N GLY A 445 20.61 9.86 26.91
CA GLY A 445 19.84 9.12 25.91
C GLY A 445 20.45 7.75 25.61
N LEU A 446 21.76 7.71 25.31
CA LEU A 446 22.52 6.49 25.07
C LEU A 446 22.48 5.53 26.28
N ALA A 447 22.62 6.06 27.49
CA ALA A 447 22.53 5.27 28.72
C ALA A 447 21.14 4.67 28.93
N SER A 448 20.07 5.42 28.61
CA SER A 448 18.69 4.93 28.70
C SER A 448 18.44 3.80 27.70
N PHE A 449 18.92 3.93 26.47
CA PHE A 449 18.87 2.84 25.50
C PHE A 449 19.71 1.65 25.92
N LEU A 450 20.91 1.84 26.50
CA LEU A 450 21.71 0.74 27.04
C LEU A 450 20.91 -0.09 28.06
N VAL A 451 20.21 0.57 28.98
CA VAL A 451 19.32 -0.09 29.95
C VAL A 451 18.20 -0.85 29.23
N ALA A 452 17.60 -0.28 28.19
CA ALA A 452 16.59 -0.97 27.38
C ALA A 452 17.14 -2.26 26.76
N HIS A 453 18.34 -2.23 26.17
CA HIS A 453 19.00 -3.40 25.59
C HIS A 453 19.24 -4.50 26.62
N LEU A 454 19.62 -4.16 27.84
CA LEU A 454 19.80 -5.14 28.92
C LEU A 454 18.48 -5.80 29.32
N PHE A 455 17.38 -5.04 29.39
CA PHE A 455 16.06 -5.61 29.65
C PHE A 455 15.57 -6.51 28.51
N PHE A 456 15.75 -6.11 27.24
CA PHE A 456 15.45 -6.97 26.09
C PHE A 456 16.31 -8.23 26.07
N LEU A 457 17.61 -8.13 26.37
CA LEU A 457 18.52 -9.26 26.48
C LEU A 457 18.04 -10.27 27.55
N ALA A 458 17.67 -9.77 28.73
CA ALA A 458 17.10 -10.60 29.80
C ALA A 458 15.74 -11.21 29.40
N LEU A 459 14.91 -10.47 28.68
CA LEU A 459 13.62 -10.94 28.15
C LEU A 459 13.82 -12.10 27.17
N PHE A 460 14.72 -11.95 26.19
CA PHE A 460 14.93 -12.93 25.12
C PHE A 460 15.61 -14.22 25.60
N ARG A 461 16.32 -14.17 26.73
CA ARG A 461 16.88 -15.36 27.41
C ARG A 461 15.81 -16.32 27.92
N GLN A 462 14.63 -15.83 28.30
CA GLN A 462 13.63 -16.64 29.00
C GLN A 462 13.22 -17.89 28.19
N GLY A 463 13.48 -19.08 28.74
CA GLY A 463 13.09 -20.36 28.13
C GLY A 463 14.06 -20.95 27.10
N VAL A 464 15.16 -20.28 26.74
CA VAL A 464 16.14 -20.79 25.74
C VAL A 464 17.59 -20.79 26.21
N GLY A 465 17.90 -20.18 27.36
CA GLY A 465 19.26 -20.05 27.87
C GLY A 465 20.06 -18.90 27.23
N TRP A 466 21.33 -18.77 27.60
CA TRP A 466 22.21 -17.71 27.07
C TRP A 466 22.86 -18.11 25.76
N PHE A 467 22.74 -17.24 24.76
CA PHE A 467 23.42 -17.31 23.46
C PHE A 467 23.44 -18.73 22.85
N PRO A 468 22.26 -19.33 22.62
CA PRO A 468 22.18 -20.72 22.14
C PRO A 468 22.79 -20.91 20.74
N ASP A 469 22.94 -19.84 19.95
CA ASP A 469 23.66 -19.84 18.68
C ASP A 469 24.97 -19.05 18.79
N ARG A 470 26.09 -19.79 18.80
CA ARG A 470 27.45 -19.20 18.84
C ARG A 470 27.82 -18.46 17.56
N ARG A 471 27.28 -18.85 16.41
CA ARG A 471 27.54 -18.15 15.14
C ARG A 471 26.89 -16.78 15.15
N ALA A 472 25.64 -16.71 15.60
CA ALA A 472 24.94 -15.44 15.79
C ALA A 472 25.71 -14.50 16.72
N LEU A 473 26.21 -15.02 17.84
CA LEU A 473 27.03 -14.27 18.79
C LEU A 473 28.31 -13.69 18.15
N LEU A 474 29.06 -14.52 17.43
CA LEU A 474 30.29 -14.08 16.76
C LEU A 474 30.00 -13.04 15.66
N LEU A 475 28.92 -13.22 14.89
CA LEU A 475 28.58 -12.32 13.79
C LEU A 475 28.12 -10.95 14.29
N THR A 476 27.26 -10.88 15.31
CA THR A 476 26.76 -9.59 15.81
C THR A 476 27.85 -8.83 16.58
N LEU A 477 28.68 -9.51 17.39
CA LEU A 477 29.81 -8.87 18.05
C LEU A 477 30.90 -8.46 17.06
N GLY A 478 31.15 -9.27 16.02
CA GLY A 478 32.05 -8.93 14.93
C GLY A 478 31.59 -7.69 14.17
N ALA A 479 30.29 -7.61 13.85
CA ALA A 479 29.68 -6.43 13.23
C ALA A 479 29.80 -5.20 14.15
N GLY A 480 29.52 -5.35 15.45
CA GLY A 480 29.70 -4.27 16.43
C GLY A 480 31.15 -3.80 16.54
N CYS A 481 32.11 -4.71 16.51
CA CYS A 481 33.55 -4.37 16.54
C CYS A 481 33.99 -3.64 15.27
N ALA A 482 33.56 -4.11 14.10
CA ALA A 482 33.81 -3.42 12.82
C ALA A 482 33.21 -2.01 12.82
N MET A 483 31.98 -1.88 13.35
CA MET A 483 31.32 -0.57 13.49
C MET A 483 32.06 0.33 14.48
N TYR A 484 32.56 -0.20 15.60
CA TYR A 484 33.36 0.57 16.56
C TYR A 484 34.65 1.11 15.95
N VAL A 485 35.37 0.27 15.19
CA VAL A 485 36.58 0.67 14.46
C VAL A 485 36.25 1.76 13.45
N PHE A 486 35.14 1.61 12.70
CA PHE A 486 34.69 2.61 11.74
C PHE A 486 34.36 3.96 12.39
N LEU A 487 33.77 3.97 13.60
CA LEU A 487 33.47 5.20 14.34
C LEU A 487 34.69 5.82 15.04
N TRP A 488 35.81 5.09 15.17
CA TRP A 488 36.88 5.42 16.12
C TRP A 488 37.42 6.85 16.00
N SER A 489 37.60 7.34 14.77
CA SER A 489 38.09 8.69 14.49
C SER A 489 37.09 9.78 14.85
N GLY A 490 35.79 9.48 14.81
CA GLY A 490 34.69 10.38 15.16
C GLY A 490 34.41 10.51 16.66
N LEU A 491 34.87 9.55 17.46
CA LEU A 491 34.69 9.53 18.91
C LEU A 491 35.79 10.36 19.60
N THR A 492 35.54 11.66 19.77
CA THR A 492 36.56 12.64 20.17
C THR A 492 37.00 12.58 21.64
N THR A 493 36.18 12.02 22.53
CA THR A 493 36.49 11.96 23.97
C THR A 493 36.64 10.53 24.49
N PRO A 494 37.49 10.28 25.49
CA PRO A 494 37.61 8.95 26.12
C PRO A 494 36.26 8.42 26.64
N LEU A 495 35.44 9.30 27.21
CA LEU A 495 34.10 8.94 27.69
C LEU A 495 33.21 8.44 26.55
N LEU A 496 33.18 9.12 25.40
CA LEU A 496 32.40 8.68 24.24
C LEU A 496 32.91 7.35 23.69
N LYS A 497 34.23 7.14 23.65
CA LYS A 497 34.84 5.87 23.22
C LYS A 497 34.39 4.71 24.10
N VAL A 498 34.43 4.87 25.42
CA VAL A 498 33.99 3.84 26.36
C VAL A 498 32.48 3.64 26.26
N ALA A 499 31.69 4.72 26.30
CA ALA A 499 30.23 4.64 26.27
C ALA A 499 29.72 3.96 25.00
N CYS A 500 30.22 4.33 23.82
CA CYS A 500 29.82 3.70 22.55
C CYS A 500 30.29 2.24 22.47
N GLY A 501 31.48 1.91 22.98
CA GLY A 501 31.98 0.53 23.00
C GLY A 501 31.11 -0.40 23.86
N VAL A 502 30.78 0.03 25.09
CA VAL A 502 29.88 -0.71 25.99
C VAL A 502 28.51 -0.88 25.34
N TYR A 503 27.98 0.18 24.72
CA TYR A 503 26.71 0.16 24.03
C TYR A 503 26.68 -0.85 22.89
N MET A 504 27.69 -0.85 22.02
CA MET A 504 27.81 -1.77 20.89
C MET A 504 27.87 -3.23 21.32
N VAL A 505 28.56 -3.53 22.43
CA VAL A 505 28.56 -4.87 23.00
C VAL A 505 27.15 -5.23 23.47
N ALA A 506 26.46 -4.36 24.20
CA ALA A 506 25.12 -4.65 24.72
C ALA A 506 24.08 -4.91 23.61
N ILE A 507 24.03 -4.06 22.58
CA ILE A 507 23.12 -4.26 21.43
C ILE A 507 23.51 -5.49 20.60
N GLY A 508 24.80 -5.77 20.45
CA GLY A 508 25.30 -6.98 19.78
C GLY A 508 24.90 -8.26 20.51
N LEU A 509 25.00 -8.27 21.85
CA LEU A 509 24.54 -9.38 22.70
C LEU A 509 23.02 -9.53 22.66
N MET A 510 22.26 -8.43 22.76
CA MET A 510 20.78 -8.47 22.64
C MET A 510 20.37 -9.11 21.30
N THR A 511 21.00 -8.67 20.21
CA THR A 511 20.72 -9.18 18.85
C THR A 511 21.11 -10.65 18.71
N ALA A 512 22.27 -11.05 19.23
CA ALA A 512 22.70 -12.45 19.25
C ALA A 512 21.71 -13.35 20.00
N GLN A 513 21.24 -12.89 21.16
CA GLN A 513 20.28 -13.63 21.97
C GLN A 513 18.94 -13.77 21.25
N ALA A 514 18.47 -12.72 20.56
CA ALA A 514 17.23 -12.76 19.79
C ALA A 514 17.30 -13.74 18.62
N ILE A 515 18.39 -13.71 17.83
CA ILE A 515 18.64 -14.66 16.74
C ILE A 515 18.75 -16.09 17.29
N GLY A 516 19.53 -16.29 18.35
CA GLY A 516 19.66 -17.60 19.00
C GLY A 516 18.32 -18.13 19.52
N ARG A 517 17.47 -17.27 20.10
CA ARG A 517 16.10 -17.66 20.49
C ARG A 517 15.31 -18.17 19.28
N ALA A 518 15.42 -17.53 18.13
CA ALA A 518 14.73 -17.94 16.91
C ALA A 518 15.23 -19.28 16.35
N THR A 519 16.52 -19.60 16.47
CA THR A 519 17.05 -20.89 16.01
C THR A 519 16.61 -22.07 16.88
N VAL A 520 16.36 -21.81 18.17
CA VAL A 520 15.82 -22.78 19.13
C VAL A 520 14.32 -22.96 18.96
N LEU A 521 13.53 -21.87 19.01
CA LEU A 521 12.07 -21.96 19.01
C LEU A 521 11.47 -22.19 17.63
N ARG A 522 12.10 -21.67 16.57
CA ARG A 522 11.72 -21.84 15.16
C ARG A 522 10.27 -21.45 14.82
N ASP A 523 9.66 -20.59 15.64
CA ASP A 523 8.34 -20.06 15.41
C ASP A 523 8.38 -18.65 14.82
N LYS A 524 7.29 -18.24 14.15
CA LYS A 524 7.20 -16.94 13.47
C LYS A 524 7.42 -15.75 14.42
N ALA A 525 7.00 -15.86 15.68
CA ALA A 525 7.14 -14.78 16.64
C ALA A 525 8.61 -14.62 17.06
N SER A 526 9.30 -15.72 17.35
CA SER A 526 10.75 -15.68 17.64
C SER A 526 11.57 -15.11 16.48
N VAL A 527 11.23 -15.44 15.23
CA VAL A 527 11.84 -14.86 14.03
C VAL A 527 11.54 -13.36 13.93
N GLY A 528 10.29 -12.95 14.17
CA GLY A 528 9.89 -11.54 14.19
C GLY A 528 10.68 -10.72 15.22
N VAL A 529 10.90 -11.26 16.42
CA VAL A 529 11.75 -10.64 17.46
C VAL A 529 13.21 -10.53 16.99
N ALA A 530 13.77 -11.57 16.37
CA ALA A 530 15.13 -11.54 15.84
C ALA A 530 15.30 -10.48 14.74
N VAL A 531 14.34 -10.39 13.81
CA VAL A 531 14.32 -9.34 12.77
C VAL A 531 14.21 -7.95 13.41
N GLY A 532 13.34 -7.79 14.42
CA GLY A 532 13.23 -6.54 15.18
C GLY A 532 14.55 -6.12 15.83
N ALA A 533 15.25 -7.05 16.49
CA ALA A 533 16.56 -6.78 17.09
C ALA A 533 17.61 -6.36 16.05
N CYS A 534 17.62 -6.99 14.87
CA CYS A 534 18.49 -6.56 13.75
C CYS A 534 18.16 -5.15 13.26
N PHE A 535 16.87 -4.78 13.16
CA PHE A 535 16.46 -3.42 12.82
C PHE A 535 16.89 -2.40 13.87
N PHE A 536 16.87 -2.76 15.16
CA PHE A 536 17.36 -1.89 16.23
C PHE A 536 18.86 -1.65 16.06
N MET A 537 19.64 -2.72 15.87
CA MET A 537 21.07 -2.63 15.63
C MET A 537 21.41 -1.80 14.38
N LEU A 538 20.62 -1.92 13.31
CA LEU A 538 20.74 -1.10 12.11
C LEU A 538 20.43 0.38 12.38
N SER A 539 19.35 0.70 13.08
CA SER A 539 18.99 2.06 13.49
C SER A 539 20.17 2.74 14.19
N ASP A 540 20.75 2.09 15.18
CA ASP A 540 21.80 2.69 15.98
C ASP A 540 23.12 2.81 15.23
N SER A 541 23.39 1.88 14.31
CA SER A 541 24.52 2.00 13.38
C SER A 541 24.36 3.21 12.46
N LEU A 542 23.15 3.45 11.93
CA LEU A 542 22.85 4.61 11.09
C LEU A 542 22.94 5.92 11.88
N LEU A 543 22.40 5.94 13.11
CA LEU A 543 22.47 7.10 14.00
C LEU A 543 23.92 7.44 14.34
N ALA A 544 24.72 6.45 14.71
CA ALA A 544 26.11 6.65 15.07
C ALA A 544 26.96 7.08 13.87
N THR A 545 26.73 6.49 12.68
CA THR A 545 27.37 6.92 11.43
C THR A 545 27.08 8.39 11.15
N HIS A 546 25.80 8.76 11.18
CA HIS A 546 25.35 10.13 10.94
C HIS A 546 25.97 11.13 11.91
N ARG A 547 26.08 10.74 13.18
CA ARG A 547 26.52 11.62 14.27
C ARG A 547 28.03 11.81 14.32
N PHE A 548 28.80 10.76 14.07
CA PHE A 548 30.23 10.75 14.38
C PHE A 548 31.14 10.68 13.16
N VAL A 549 30.68 10.17 12.02
CA VAL A 549 31.54 9.96 10.85
C VAL A 549 31.17 10.89 9.71
N LEU A 550 29.95 10.77 9.19
CA LEU A 550 29.53 11.55 8.03
C LEU A 550 28.02 11.79 8.02
N PRO A 551 27.56 12.96 7.55
CA PRO A 551 26.13 13.23 7.46
C PRO A 551 25.45 12.30 6.44
N LEU A 552 24.42 11.58 6.86
CA LEU A 552 23.62 10.72 5.96
C LEU A 552 22.46 11.52 5.36
N PRO A 553 22.21 11.41 4.04
CA PRO A 553 21.03 12.02 3.44
C PRO A 553 19.77 11.38 4.01
N LEU A 554 18.81 12.21 4.43
CA LEU A 554 17.56 11.76 5.08
C LEU A 554 17.82 10.88 6.31
N ALA A 555 18.87 11.16 7.09
CA ALA A 555 19.23 10.38 8.28
C ALA A 555 18.03 10.11 9.21
N SER A 556 17.20 11.12 9.49
CA SER A 556 16.00 10.96 10.32
C SER A 556 15.03 9.90 9.78
N LEU A 557 14.86 9.82 8.45
CA LEU A 557 13.97 8.84 7.81
C LEU A 557 14.47 7.42 8.07
N TRP A 558 15.76 7.19 7.85
CA TRP A 558 16.36 5.86 7.95
C TRP A 558 16.52 5.42 9.41
N VAL A 559 16.99 6.31 10.28
CA VAL A 559 17.17 6.02 11.71
C VAL A 559 15.83 5.75 12.36
N LEU A 560 14.87 6.70 12.28
CA LEU A 560 13.58 6.53 12.93
C LEU A 560 12.73 5.42 12.28
N GLY A 561 12.79 5.28 10.95
CA GLY A 561 12.07 4.22 10.25
C GLY A 561 12.53 2.82 10.67
N THR A 562 13.85 2.59 10.78
CA THR A 562 14.38 1.30 11.27
C THR A 562 14.14 1.11 12.77
N TYR A 563 14.26 2.17 13.59
CA TYR A 563 13.95 2.14 15.02
C TYR A 563 12.50 1.75 15.32
N TYR A 564 11.53 2.43 14.71
CA TYR A 564 10.12 2.12 14.97
C TYR A 564 9.69 0.78 14.37
N THR A 565 10.30 0.36 13.26
CA THR A 565 10.12 -1.01 12.74
C THR A 565 10.62 -2.03 13.77
N ALA A 566 11.78 -1.79 14.38
CA ALA A 566 12.30 -2.62 15.45
C ALA A 566 11.31 -2.70 16.61
N GLN A 567 10.86 -1.55 17.14
CA GLN A 567 9.93 -1.49 18.26
C GLN A 567 8.61 -2.18 17.96
N LEU A 568 8.03 -2.00 16.77
CA LEU A 568 6.81 -2.70 16.36
C LEU A 568 7.01 -4.22 16.36
N LEU A 569 8.08 -4.71 15.74
CA LEU A 569 8.33 -6.14 15.65
C LEU A 569 8.58 -6.75 17.03
N LEU A 570 9.35 -6.08 17.88
CA LEU A 570 9.60 -6.50 19.25
C LEU A 570 8.30 -6.56 20.05
N VAL A 571 7.43 -5.55 19.93
CA VAL A 571 6.19 -5.47 20.69
C VAL A 571 5.10 -6.43 20.17
N HIS A 572 4.95 -6.54 18.86
CA HIS A 572 3.98 -7.44 18.22
C HIS A 572 4.32 -8.90 18.51
N HIS A 573 5.60 -9.27 18.33
CA HIS A 573 6.04 -10.67 18.37
C HIS A 573 6.64 -11.14 19.69
N ALA A 574 6.97 -10.26 20.66
CA ALA A 574 7.54 -10.70 21.94
C ALA A 574 6.70 -11.78 22.62
N ARG A 575 5.38 -11.70 22.51
CA ARG A 575 4.47 -12.79 22.92
C ARG A 575 4.01 -13.59 21.70
N PRO A 576 4.15 -14.94 21.69
CA PRO A 576 3.53 -15.74 20.65
C PRO A 576 2.01 -15.52 20.63
N PRO A 577 1.38 -15.47 19.44
CA PRO A 577 -0.07 -15.37 19.35
C PRO A 577 -0.69 -16.58 20.06
N GLN A 578 -1.76 -16.34 20.83
CA GLN A 578 -2.58 -17.44 21.35
C GLN A 578 -3.06 -18.26 20.16
N ALA A 579 -3.04 -19.60 20.28
CA ALA A 579 -3.87 -20.43 19.42
C ALA A 579 -5.30 -19.89 19.56
N ARG A 580 -5.87 -19.38 18.47
CA ARG A 580 -7.29 -19.04 18.44
C ARG A 580 -8.02 -20.36 18.64
N GLY A 581 -8.59 -20.54 19.84
CA GLY A 581 -9.49 -21.65 20.13
C GLY A 581 -10.75 -21.56 19.31
#